data_AF-A0A9W4DU53-F1
#
_entry.id   AF-A0A9W4DU53-F1
#
_cell.length_a   1.000
_cell.length_b   1.000
_cell.length_c   1.000
_cell.angle_alpha   90.00
_cell.angle_beta   90.00
_cell.angle_gamma   90.00
#
_symmetry.space_group_name_H-M   'P 1'
#
loop_
_entity.id
_entity.type
_entity.pdbx_description
1 polymer ?
#
loop_
_entity_poly.entity_id
_entity_poly.type
_entity_poly.pdbx_seq_one_letter_code
_entity_poly.pdbx_strand_id
1 'polypeptide(L)'
;MVLEGEERDRLYAEQSAIIPSFGEYQAKTSRVIPVVALNKLDLSVSGERNTMIGRQLIAHHDDLRGALASVRAEIDAALNGATPSVDVSTFDLGAQLRGHCLRFCYDLQMHHTREDGSFTAFEQQFPELRPAISRLREEHHAVERALAGLEELIVRRLSGDASDAERLRAELDRTVAGLEAHFAYEEESLLPAVNVTRAR
;
A
#
# COMPACT_ATOMS: atom_id res chain seq x y z
N MET A 1 14.91 9.18 -7.84
CA MET A 1 16.17 8.89 -7.12
C MET A 1 16.79 10.21 -6.67
N VAL A 2 17.44 10.25 -5.51
CA VAL A 2 18.25 11.41 -5.12
C VAL A 2 19.50 11.41 -6.00
N LEU A 3 19.75 12.51 -6.70
CA LEU A 3 20.94 12.66 -7.53
C LEU A 3 22.13 13.05 -6.68
N GLU A 4 23.31 12.63 -7.11
CA GLU A 4 24.57 12.89 -6.44
C GLU A 4 25.60 13.50 -7.40
N GLY A 5 26.64 14.13 -6.84
CA GLY A 5 27.78 14.65 -7.58
C GLY A 5 27.43 15.62 -8.71
N GLU A 6 28.16 15.51 -9.82
CA GLU A 6 28.08 16.44 -10.96
C GLU A 6 26.69 16.46 -11.62
N GLU A 7 25.99 15.33 -11.67
CA GLU A 7 24.67 15.25 -12.27
C GLU A 7 23.64 16.06 -11.48
N ARG A 8 23.69 15.97 -10.15
CA ARG A 8 22.88 16.80 -9.24
C ARG A 8 23.17 18.27 -9.45
N ASP A 9 24.44 18.66 -9.49
CA ASP A 9 24.85 20.05 -9.60
C ASP A 9 24.39 20.68 -10.92
N ARG A 10 24.55 19.94 -12.03
CA ARG A 10 24.06 20.35 -13.35
C ARG A 10 22.55 20.61 -13.32
N LEU A 11 21.77 19.64 -12.85
CA LEU A 11 20.31 19.76 -12.84
C LEU A 11 19.79 20.80 -11.84
N TYR A 12 20.48 21.01 -10.71
CA TYR A 12 20.15 22.09 -9.79
C TYR A 12 20.42 23.47 -10.39
N ALA A 13 21.52 23.63 -11.14
CA ALA A 13 21.85 24.86 -11.84
C ALA A 13 20.84 25.17 -12.96
N GLU A 14 20.45 24.16 -13.75
CA GLU A 14 19.39 24.28 -14.75
C GLU A 14 18.07 24.74 -14.11
N GLN A 15 17.65 24.10 -13.01
CA GLN A 15 16.43 24.47 -12.31
C GLN A 15 16.51 25.89 -11.70
N SER A 16 17.68 26.27 -11.18
CA SER A 16 17.91 27.61 -10.63
C SER A 16 17.91 28.69 -11.71
N ALA A 17 18.28 28.36 -12.96
CA ALA A 17 18.16 29.27 -14.09
C ALA A 17 16.69 29.52 -14.48
N ILE A 18 15.83 28.52 -14.30
CA ILE A 18 14.38 28.64 -14.56
C ILE A 18 13.67 29.35 -13.40
N ILE A 19 14.02 28.99 -12.17
CA ILE A 19 13.43 29.52 -10.94
C ILE A 19 14.56 30.00 -10.02
N PRO A 20 14.93 31.30 -10.08
CA PRO A 20 16.09 31.85 -9.36
C PRO A 20 16.06 31.65 -7.84
N SER A 21 14.88 31.55 -7.24
CA SER A 21 14.72 31.37 -5.79
C SER A 21 15.36 30.09 -5.25
N PHE A 22 15.55 29.05 -6.08
CA PHE A 22 16.32 27.87 -5.68
C PHE A 22 17.79 28.22 -5.43
N GLY A 23 18.45 28.85 -6.39
CA GLY A 23 19.84 29.30 -6.24
C GLY A 23 20.03 30.27 -5.08
N GLU A 24 19.10 31.22 -4.90
CA GLU A 24 19.10 32.14 -3.76
C GLU A 24 18.98 31.42 -2.42
N TYR A 25 18.19 30.34 -2.36
CA TYR A 25 18.03 29.54 -1.15
C TYR A 25 19.30 28.73 -0.86
N GLN A 26 19.91 28.09 -1.87
CA GLN A 26 21.18 27.36 -1.72
C GLN A 26 22.30 28.27 -1.20
N ALA A 27 22.38 29.53 -1.68
CA ALA A 27 23.39 30.48 -1.24
C ALA A 27 23.27 30.87 0.26
N LYS A 28 22.10 30.68 0.87
CA LYS A 28 21.82 30.99 2.28
C LYS A 28 22.08 29.81 3.21
N THR A 29 22.53 28.66 2.70
CA THR A 29 22.77 27.47 3.51
C THR A 29 24.03 26.73 3.08
N SER A 30 24.75 26.14 4.06
CA SER A 30 25.88 25.25 3.79
C SER A 30 25.43 23.82 3.43
N ARG A 31 24.16 23.47 3.65
CA ARG A 31 23.62 22.16 3.29
C ARG A 31 23.42 22.10 1.77
N VAL A 32 24.01 21.08 1.14
CA VAL A 32 23.74 20.73 -0.25
C VAL A 32 22.27 20.27 -0.36
N ILE A 33 21.44 21.05 -1.04
CA ILE A 33 20.01 20.75 -1.20
C ILE A 33 19.84 19.51 -2.09
N PRO A 34 19.19 18.45 -1.61
CA PRO A 34 18.99 17.26 -2.43
C PRO A 34 18.18 17.58 -3.70
N VAL A 35 18.57 17.00 -4.83
CA VAL A 35 17.78 17.00 -6.06
C VAL A 35 17.21 15.61 -6.24
N VAL A 36 15.90 15.53 -6.45
CA VAL A 36 15.22 14.27 -6.73
C VAL A 36 14.79 14.26 -8.19
N ALA A 37 15.38 13.37 -8.97
CA ALA A 37 14.93 13.13 -10.34
C ALA A 37 13.73 12.18 -10.34
N LEU A 38 12.61 12.66 -10.89
CA LEU A 38 11.44 11.86 -11.21
C LEU A 38 11.57 11.36 -12.65
N ASN A 39 11.42 10.05 -12.82
CA ASN A 39 11.39 9.42 -14.14
C ASN A 39 9.97 8.90 -14.38
N LYS A 40 9.53 8.92 -15.65
CA LYS A 40 8.32 8.18 -16.02
C LYS A 40 8.59 6.68 -15.84
N LEU A 41 7.54 5.95 -15.49
CA LEU A 41 7.58 4.50 -15.50
C LEU A 41 7.81 4.03 -16.95
N ASP A 42 8.94 3.38 -17.18
CA ASP A 42 9.32 2.81 -18.48
C ASP A 42 9.85 1.40 -18.23
N LEU A 43 9.00 0.41 -18.53
CA LEU A 43 9.31 -1.01 -18.37
C LEU A 43 10.03 -1.59 -19.60
N SER A 44 10.14 -0.83 -20.70
CA SER A 44 10.76 -1.29 -21.95
C SER A 44 12.26 -1.46 -21.85
N VAL A 45 12.89 -0.72 -20.94
CA VAL A 45 14.31 -0.84 -20.63
C VAL A 45 14.47 -1.82 -19.47
N SER A 46 14.78 -3.08 -19.79
CA SER A 46 15.08 -4.09 -18.77
C SER A 46 16.32 -3.66 -17.97
N GLY A 47 16.22 -3.60 -16.64
CA GLY A 47 17.36 -3.27 -15.79
C GLY A 47 17.00 -3.18 -14.31
N GLU A 48 17.93 -2.64 -13.52
CA GLU A 48 17.82 -2.50 -12.06
C GLU A 48 16.51 -1.84 -11.61
N ARG A 49 15.98 -0.91 -12.40
CA ARG A 49 14.70 -0.24 -12.12
C ARG A 49 13.49 -1.18 -12.11
N ASN A 50 13.41 -2.13 -13.05
CA ASN A 50 12.32 -3.11 -13.04
C ASN A 50 12.41 -3.97 -11.77
N THR A 51 13.62 -4.42 -11.43
CA THR A 51 13.86 -5.16 -10.19
C THR A 51 13.47 -4.35 -8.94
N MET A 52 13.73 -3.05 -8.92
CA MET A 52 13.29 -2.17 -7.82
C MET A 52 11.77 -2.09 -7.71
N ILE A 53 11.05 -2.02 -8.83
CA ILE A 53 9.57 -2.03 -8.84
C ILE A 53 9.06 -3.32 -8.22
N GLY A 54 9.56 -4.48 -8.65
CA GLY A 54 9.13 -5.76 -8.08
C GLY A 54 9.49 -5.91 -6.60
N ARG A 55 10.66 -5.42 -6.16
CA ARG A 55 11.02 -5.41 -4.73
C ARG A 55 10.15 -4.47 -3.91
N GLN A 56 9.77 -3.32 -4.47
CA GLN A 56 8.88 -2.38 -3.82
C GLN A 56 7.47 -2.96 -3.65
N LEU A 57 6.98 -3.69 -4.66
CA LEU A 57 5.71 -4.42 -4.57
C LEU A 57 5.73 -5.40 -3.39
N ILE A 58 6.77 -6.26 -3.32
CA ILE A 58 6.93 -7.21 -2.20
C ILE A 58 6.96 -6.49 -0.85
N ALA A 59 7.73 -5.40 -0.73
CA ALA A 59 7.85 -4.67 0.52
C ALA A 59 6.49 -4.10 0.98
N HIS A 60 5.72 -3.49 0.07
CA HIS A 60 4.38 -2.99 0.40
C HIS A 60 3.42 -4.11 0.79
N HIS A 61 3.47 -5.25 0.08
CA HIS A 61 2.63 -6.39 0.45
C HIS A 61 3.01 -6.98 1.81
N ASP A 62 4.30 -7.09 2.13
CA ASP A 62 4.75 -7.59 3.44
C ASP A 62 4.28 -6.66 4.57
N ASP A 63 4.38 -5.34 4.38
CA ASP A 63 3.86 -4.34 5.32
C ASP A 63 2.33 -4.46 5.48
N LEU A 64 1.59 -4.60 4.38
CA LEU A 64 0.13 -4.76 4.38
C LEU A 64 -0.29 -6.07 5.06
N ARG A 65 0.40 -7.18 4.82
CA ARG A 65 0.15 -8.45 5.52
C ARG A 65 0.38 -8.34 7.02
N GLY A 66 1.47 -7.68 7.42
CA GLY A 66 1.75 -7.41 8.84
C GLY A 66 0.67 -6.56 9.51
N ALA A 67 0.21 -5.50 8.82
CA ALA A 67 -0.87 -4.64 9.29
C ALA A 67 -2.20 -5.42 9.39
N LEU A 68 -2.54 -6.21 8.38
CA LEU A 68 -3.74 -7.06 8.34
C LEU A 68 -3.77 -8.08 9.49
N ALA A 69 -2.63 -8.74 9.75
CA ALA A 69 -2.50 -9.67 10.87
C ALA A 69 -2.70 -8.98 12.23
N SER A 70 -2.18 -7.76 12.37
CA SER A 70 -2.34 -6.95 13.59
C SER A 70 -3.81 -6.55 13.81
N VAL A 71 -4.47 -6.01 12.78
CA VAL A 71 -5.90 -5.65 12.82
C VAL A 71 -6.76 -6.87 13.18
N ARG A 72 -6.48 -8.03 12.57
CA ARG A 72 -7.22 -9.27 12.86
C ARG A 72 -7.08 -9.69 14.32
N ALA A 73 -5.86 -9.68 14.84
CA ALA A 73 -5.59 -10.06 16.24
C ALA A 73 -6.30 -9.12 17.23
N GLU A 74 -6.33 -7.82 16.96
CA GLU A 74 -7.01 -6.85 17.80
C GLU A 74 -8.54 -7.04 17.79
N ILE A 75 -9.14 -7.24 16.61
CA ILE A 75 -10.58 -7.51 16.50
C ILE A 75 -10.93 -8.81 17.23
N ASP A 76 -10.14 -9.88 17.06
CA ASP A 76 -10.38 -11.14 17.77
C ASP A 76 -10.26 -11.01 19.29
N ALA A 77 -9.28 -10.25 19.79
CA ALA A 77 -9.15 -9.97 21.22
C ALA A 77 -10.37 -9.21 21.76
N ALA A 78 -10.84 -8.20 21.03
CA ALA A 78 -12.02 -7.43 21.37
C ALA A 78 -13.31 -8.29 21.36
N LEU A 79 -13.44 -9.19 20.38
CA LEU A 79 -14.57 -10.11 20.28
C LEU A 79 -14.58 -11.16 21.40
N ASN A 80 -13.41 -11.58 21.88
CA ASN A 80 -13.28 -12.57 22.96
C ASN A 80 -13.35 -11.96 24.36
N GLY A 81 -13.55 -10.64 24.48
CA GLY A 81 -13.64 -9.94 25.77
C GLY A 81 -12.30 -9.85 26.51
N ALA A 82 -11.18 -10.04 25.82
CA ALA A 82 -9.85 -9.82 26.38
C ALA A 82 -9.58 -8.31 26.46
N THR A 83 -9.92 -7.69 27.58
CA THR A 83 -9.44 -6.34 27.88
C THR A 83 -7.95 -6.41 28.26
N PRO A 84 -7.09 -5.51 27.74
CA PRO A 84 -5.82 -5.23 28.40
C PRO A 84 -6.11 -4.88 29.85
N SER A 85 -5.33 -5.45 30.77
CA SER A 85 -5.46 -5.31 32.22
C SER A 85 -5.04 -3.92 32.74
N VAL A 86 -5.49 -2.86 32.08
CA VAL A 86 -5.26 -1.47 32.46
C VAL A 86 -6.56 -0.71 32.20
N ASP A 87 -6.86 0.26 33.05
CA ASP A 87 -8.03 1.14 33.09
C ASP A 87 -8.27 1.90 31.76
N VAL A 88 -8.64 1.17 30.71
CA VAL A 88 -8.93 1.64 29.36
C VAL A 88 -10.44 1.50 29.21
N SER A 89 -11.15 2.64 29.25
CA SER A 89 -12.58 2.66 28.97
C SER A 89 -12.86 1.94 27.64
N THR A 90 -13.93 1.15 27.54
CA THR A 90 -14.35 0.47 26.31
C THR A 90 -14.50 1.42 25.11
N PHE A 91 -14.68 2.71 25.38
CA PHE A 91 -14.71 3.80 24.41
C PHE A 91 -13.37 4.00 23.67
N ASP A 92 -12.25 3.70 24.31
CA ASP A 92 -10.90 3.87 23.78
C ASP A 92 -10.49 2.69 22.88
N LEU A 93 -10.84 1.45 23.23
CA LEU A 93 -10.58 0.28 22.39
C LEU A 93 -11.35 0.33 21.05
N GLY A 94 -12.62 0.75 21.08
CA GLY A 94 -13.42 0.92 19.86
C GLY A 94 -12.88 2.02 18.93
N ALA A 95 -12.34 3.11 19.51
CA ALA A 95 -11.71 4.19 18.76
C ALA A 95 -10.35 3.77 18.17
N GLN A 96 -9.55 3.00 18.92
CA GLN A 96 -8.27 2.47 18.46
C GLN A 96 -8.43 1.48 17.31
N LEU A 97 -9.33 0.49 17.44
CA LEU A 97 -9.67 -0.46 16.38
C LEU A 97 -10.10 0.25 15.10
N ARG A 98 -10.98 1.25 15.24
CA ARG A 98 -11.40 2.07 14.10
C ARG A 98 -10.22 2.82 13.48
N GLY A 99 -9.34 3.39 14.29
CA GLY A 99 -8.14 4.09 13.81
C GLY A 99 -7.21 3.19 13.00
N HIS A 100 -6.96 1.97 13.47
CA HIS A 100 -6.12 1.00 12.78
C HIS A 100 -6.78 0.48 11.50
N CYS A 101 -8.08 0.14 11.54
CA CYS A 101 -8.81 -0.26 10.35
C CYS A 101 -8.80 0.84 9.28
N LEU A 102 -9.08 2.09 9.64
CA LEU A 102 -9.06 3.22 8.70
C LEU A 102 -7.67 3.46 8.12
N ARG A 103 -6.62 3.31 8.94
CA ARG A 103 -5.25 3.47 8.47
C ARG A 103 -4.89 2.38 7.46
N PHE A 104 -5.21 1.13 7.75
CA PHE A 104 -5.02 0.01 6.83
C PHE A 104 -5.80 0.22 5.52
N CYS A 105 -7.09 0.54 5.61
CA CYS A 105 -7.92 0.81 4.44
C CYS A 105 -7.33 1.93 3.56
N TYR A 106 -6.83 3.00 4.18
CA TYR A 106 -6.16 4.09 3.47
C TYR A 106 -4.87 3.63 2.78
N ASP A 107 -3.98 2.95 3.51
CA ASP A 107 -2.69 2.51 2.97
C ASP A 107 -2.90 1.51 1.80
N LEU A 108 -3.86 0.60 1.93
CA LEU A 108 -4.25 -0.35 0.87
C LEU A 108 -4.85 0.34 -0.36
N GLN A 109 -5.74 1.32 -0.17
CA GLN A 109 -6.29 2.10 -1.28
C GLN A 109 -5.20 2.85 -2.05
N MET A 110 -4.25 3.45 -1.33
CA MET A 110 -3.14 4.18 -1.94
C MET A 110 -2.19 3.25 -2.69
N HIS A 111 -2.04 2.01 -2.23
CA HIS A 111 -1.30 0.96 -2.92
C HIS A 111 -2.00 0.56 -4.22
N HIS A 112 -3.28 0.15 -4.19
CA HIS A 112 -4.03 -0.21 -5.42
C HIS A 112 -4.10 0.96 -6.43
N THR A 113 -4.26 2.20 -5.96
CA THR A 113 -4.26 3.38 -6.86
C THR A 113 -2.94 3.51 -7.63
N ARG A 114 -1.81 3.23 -6.97
CA ARG A 114 -0.49 3.27 -7.62
C ARG A 114 -0.32 2.13 -8.61
N GLU A 115 -0.84 0.95 -8.28
CA GLU A 115 -0.80 -0.23 -9.13
C GLU A 115 -1.63 -0.08 -10.39
N ASP A 116 -2.89 0.36 -10.24
CA ASP A 116 -3.77 0.65 -11.36
C ASP A 116 -3.15 1.65 -12.34
N GLY A 117 -2.47 2.68 -11.80
CA GLY A 117 -1.70 3.63 -12.59
C GLY A 117 -0.49 3.01 -13.30
N SER A 118 0.13 1.99 -12.71
CA SER A 118 1.27 1.27 -13.29
C SER A 118 0.86 0.20 -14.31
N PHE A 119 -0.35 -0.38 -14.19
CA PHE A 119 -0.83 -1.47 -15.02
C PHE A 119 -0.87 -1.11 -16.50
N THR A 120 -1.15 0.14 -16.86
CA THR A 120 -1.07 0.57 -18.26
C THR A 120 0.33 0.35 -18.85
N ALA A 121 1.40 0.58 -18.10
CA ALA A 121 2.77 0.32 -18.56
C ALA A 121 3.03 -1.18 -18.69
N PHE A 122 2.54 -2.00 -17.76
CA PHE A 122 2.63 -3.46 -17.86
C PHE A 122 1.87 -4.00 -19.07
N GLU A 123 0.64 -3.56 -19.34
CA GLU A 123 -0.18 -4.01 -20.47
C GLU A 123 0.39 -3.61 -21.85
N GLN A 124 1.15 -2.51 -21.88
CA GLN A 124 1.88 -2.05 -23.06
C GLN A 124 3.13 -2.89 -23.32
N GLN A 125 3.92 -3.13 -22.27
CA GLN A 125 5.21 -3.81 -22.39
C GLN A 125 5.09 -5.34 -22.41
N PHE A 126 4.11 -5.90 -21.70
CA PHE A 126 3.88 -7.34 -21.51
C PHE A 126 2.41 -7.69 -21.83
N PRO A 127 2.02 -7.71 -23.12
CA PRO A 127 0.63 -7.93 -23.51
C PRO A 127 0.02 -9.24 -23.00
N GLU A 128 0.84 -10.25 -22.72
CA GLU A 128 0.47 -11.53 -22.13
C GLU A 128 -0.09 -11.41 -20.69
N LEU A 129 0.24 -10.32 -19.98
CA LEU A 129 -0.27 -10.05 -18.63
C LEU A 129 -1.67 -9.42 -18.60
N ARG A 130 -2.22 -9.00 -19.74
CA ARG A 130 -3.54 -8.35 -19.80
C ARG A 130 -4.65 -9.14 -19.11
N PRO A 131 -4.78 -10.47 -19.27
CA PRO A 131 -5.79 -11.24 -18.55
C PRO A 131 -5.59 -11.20 -17.02
N ALA A 132 -4.32 -11.25 -16.57
CA ALA A 132 -4.00 -11.20 -15.14
C ALA A 132 -4.32 -9.81 -14.56
N ILE A 133 -3.93 -8.75 -15.27
CA ILE A 133 -4.19 -7.36 -14.89
C ILE A 133 -5.68 -7.03 -14.87
N SER A 134 -6.47 -7.52 -15.84
CA SER A 134 -7.93 -7.37 -15.81
C SER A 134 -8.52 -8.03 -14.56
N ARG A 135 -8.05 -9.23 -14.20
CA ARG A 135 -8.47 -9.88 -12.96
C ARG A 135 -8.05 -9.09 -11.72
N LEU A 136 -6.83 -8.56 -11.66
CA LEU A 136 -6.37 -7.74 -10.53
C LEU A 136 -7.24 -6.50 -10.31
N ARG A 137 -7.63 -5.80 -11.38
CA ARG A 137 -8.57 -4.67 -11.28
C ARG A 137 -9.93 -5.10 -10.74
N GLU A 138 -10.44 -6.25 -11.16
CA GLU A 138 -11.69 -6.80 -10.63
C GLU A 138 -11.55 -7.16 -9.13
N GLU A 139 -10.41 -7.71 -8.73
CA GLU A 139 -10.08 -8.02 -7.34
C GLU A 139 -9.93 -6.75 -6.50
N HIS A 140 -9.31 -5.67 -7.00
CA HIS A 140 -9.23 -4.36 -6.31
C HIS A 140 -10.64 -3.86 -5.96
N HIS A 141 -11.57 -3.88 -6.91
CA HIS A 141 -12.95 -3.48 -6.65
C HIS A 141 -13.68 -4.41 -5.69
N ALA A 142 -13.36 -5.72 -5.70
CA ALA A 142 -13.93 -6.67 -4.74
C ALA A 142 -13.43 -6.41 -3.32
N VAL A 143 -12.15 -6.11 -3.17
CA VAL A 143 -11.53 -5.73 -1.89
C VAL A 143 -12.15 -4.43 -1.36
N GLU A 144 -12.30 -3.40 -2.19
CA GLU A 144 -12.96 -2.14 -1.79
C GLU A 144 -14.37 -2.38 -1.24
N ARG A 145 -15.16 -3.23 -1.91
CA ARG A 145 -16.50 -3.60 -1.44
C ARG A 145 -16.47 -4.37 -0.11
N ALA A 146 -15.53 -5.31 0.05
CA ALA A 146 -15.39 -6.09 1.27
C ALA A 146 -15.00 -5.21 2.47
N LEU A 147 -14.06 -4.27 2.28
CA LEU A 147 -13.64 -3.33 3.31
C LEU A 147 -14.78 -2.39 3.74
N ALA A 148 -15.57 -1.88 2.78
CA ALA A 148 -16.75 -1.08 3.10
C ALA A 148 -17.77 -1.87 3.94
N GLY A 149 -18.04 -3.13 3.57
CA GLY A 149 -18.92 -4.01 4.35
C GLY A 149 -18.38 -4.30 5.76
N LEU A 150 -17.06 -4.46 5.90
CA LEU A 150 -16.41 -4.66 7.19
C LEU A 150 -16.51 -3.42 8.08
N GLU A 151 -16.30 -2.22 7.53
CA GLU A 151 -16.48 -0.96 8.25
C GLU A 151 -17.91 -0.80 8.78
N GLU A 152 -18.92 -1.09 7.96
CA GLU A 152 -20.33 -1.05 8.36
C GLU A 152 -20.61 -2.02 9.53
N LEU A 153 -20.06 -3.24 9.48
CA LEU A 153 -20.20 -4.23 10.55
C LEU A 153 -19.53 -3.78 11.85
N ILE A 154 -18.35 -3.16 11.77
CA ILE A 154 -17.65 -2.61 12.95
C ILE A 154 -18.50 -1.50 13.58
N VAL A 155 -19.02 -0.57 12.78
CA VAL A 155 -19.87 0.53 13.28
C VAL A 155 -21.15 0.01 13.94
N ARG A 156 -21.81 -1.00 13.34
CA ARG A 156 -23.01 -1.63 13.91
C ARG A 156 -22.70 -2.34 15.23
N ARG A 157 -21.57 -3.06 15.30
CA ARG A 157 -21.14 -3.76 16.51
C ARG A 157 -20.84 -2.80 17.67
N LEU A 158 -20.15 -1.68 17.40
CA LEU A 158 -19.89 -0.63 18.39
C LEU A 158 -21.18 0.03 18.92
N SER A 159 -22.28 -0.06 18.15
CA SER A 159 -23.59 0.44 18.55
C SER A 159 -24.40 -0.53 19.42
N GLY A 160 -23.86 -1.73 19.75
CA GLY A 160 -24.41 -2.61 20.80
C GLY A 160 -25.12 -3.89 20.33
N ASP A 161 -25.14 -4.22 19.04
CA ASP A 161 -25.75 -5.45 18.55
C ASP A 161 -24.82 -6.66 18.79
N ALA A 162 -25.25 -7.62 19.61
CA ALA A 162 -24.48 -8.83 19.95
C ALA A 162 -24.51 -9.89 18.83
N SER A 163 -25.53 -9.87 17.95
CA SER A 163 -25.66 -10.80 16.84
C SER A 163 -24.66 -10.54 15.69
N ASP A 164 -24.00 -9.38 15.72
CA ASP A 164 -23.03 -8.97 14.70
C ASP A 164 -21.62 -9.52 14.95
N ALA A 165 -21.32 -10.09 16.12
CA ALA A 165 -19.97 -10.58 16.45
C ALA A 165 -19.51 -11.76 15.56
N GLU A 166 -20.36 -12.79 15.42
CA GLU A 166 -20.06 -13.95 14.56
C GLU A 166 -19.99 -13.55 13.08
N ARG A 167 -20.87 -12.63 12.66
CA ARG A 167 -20.89 -12.10 11.29
C ARG A 167 -19.64 -11.28 10.99
N LEU A 168 -19.21 -10.44 11.93
CA LEU A 168 -17.98 -9.65 11.83
C LEU A 168 -16.76 -10.55 11.72
N ARG A 169 -16.67 -11.61 12.55
CA ARG A 169 -15.57 -12.58 12.47
C ARG A 169 -15.55 -13.31 11.12
N ALA A 170 -16.70 -13.79 10.67
CA ALA A 170 -16.80 -14.48 9.39
C ALA A 170 -16.44 -13.56 8.21
N GLU A 171 -16.85 -12.29 8.24
CA GLU A 171 -16.48 -11.33 7.20
C GLU A 171 -14.99 -11.01 7.24
N LEU A 172 -14.43 -10.74 8.43
CA LEU A 172 -13.00 -10.51 8.62
C LEU A 172 -12.17 -11.67 8.07
N ASP A 173 -12.51 -12.91 8.40
CA ASP A 173 -11.79 -14.09 7.90
C ASP A 173 -11.86 -14.20 6.36
N ARG A 174 -13.03 -13.89 5.76
CA ARG A 174 -13.17 -13.84 4.30
C ARG A 174 -12.33 -12.74 3.66
N THR A 175 -12.36 -11.53 4.22
CA THR A 175 -11.58 -10.38 3.73
C THR A 175 -10.08 -10.67 3.82
N VAL A 176 -9.62 -11.23 4.95
CA VAL A 176 -8.22 -11.58 5.17
C VAL A 176 -7.77 -12.64 4.17
N ALA A 177 -8.51 -13.73 4.02
CA ALA A 177 -8.20 -14.77 3.06
C ALA A 177 -8.20 -14.25 1.60
N GLY A 178 -9.15 -13.37 1.28
CA GLY A 178 -9.24 -12.74 -0.04
C GLY A 178 -8.04 -11.85 -0.35
N LEU A 179 -7.62 -11.01 0.60
CA LEU A 179 -6.44 -10.14 0.46
C LEU A 179 -5.14 -10.94 0.33
N GLU A 180 -4.94 -11.98 1.14
CA GLU A 180 -3.77 -12.84 1.03
C GLU A 180 -3.69 -13.54 -0.33
N ALA A 181 -4.84 -14.06 -0.81
CA ALA A 181 -4.93 -14.68 -2.13
C ALA A 181 -4.68 -13.67 -3.27
N HIS A 182 -5.20 -12.45 -3.13
CA HIS A 182 -4.99 -11.35 -4.07
C HIS A 182 -3.50 -10.98 -4.17
N PHE A 183 -2.85 -10.67 -3.05
CA PHE A 183 -1.42 -10.33 -3.04
C PHE A 183 -0.55 -11.46 -3.60
N ALA A 184 -0.87 -12.72 -3.28
CA ALA A 184 -0.15 -13.87 -3.82
C ALA A 184 -0.31 -13.99 -5.34
N TYR A 185 -1.53 -13.81 -5.85
CA TYR A 185 -1.80 -13.88 -7.28
C TYR A 185 -1.11 -12.76 -8.06
N GLU A 186 -1.11 -11.54 -7.52
CA GLU A 186 -0.42 -10.41 -8.13
C GLU A 186 1.09 -10.65 -8.21
N GLU A 187 1.70 -11.07 -7.10
CA GLU A 187 3.14 -11.34 -7.05
C GLU A 187 3.53 -12.47 -8.01
N GLU A 188 2.74 -13.55 -8.06
CA GLU A 188 2.96 -14.66 -9.00
C GLU A 188 2.89 -14.18 -10.46
N SER A 189 1.96 -13.27 -10.76
CA SER A 189 1.71 -12.79 -12.11
C SER A 189 2.72 -11.73 -12.57
N LEU A 190 3.06 -10.76 -11.72
CA LEU A 190 3.79 -9.55 -12.13
C LEU A 190 5.30 -9.62 -11.87
N LEU A 191 5.75 -10.26 -10.78
CA LEU A 191 7.17 -10.28 -10.42
C LEU A 191 8.09 -10.87 -11.51
N PRO A 192 7.72 -11.96 -12.21
CA PRO A 192 8.57 -12.51 -13.25
C PRO A 192 8.86 -11.51 -14.38
N ALA A 193 7.89 -10.68 -14.75
CA ALA A 193 8.04 -9.68 -15.82
C ALA A 193 9.04 -8.57 -15.46
N VAL A 194 9.27 -8.35 -14.17
CA VAL A 194 10.23 -7.36 -13.66
C VAL A 194 11.51 -7.99 -13.08
N ASN A 195 11.80 -9.23 -13.45
CA ASN A 195 13.00 -9.98 -13.05
C ASN A 195 13.15 -10.15 -11.53
N VAL A 196 12.03 -10.34 -10.83
CA VAL A 196 12.00 -10.64 -9.40
C VAL A 196 11.34 -11.99 -9.19
N THR A 197 11.82 -12.73 -8.21
CA THR A 197 11.13 -13.92 -7.69
C THR A 197 10.97 -13.74 -6.19
N ARG A 198 9.80 -14.10 -5.66
CA ARG A 198 9.60 -14.14 -4.21
C ARG A 198 10.23 -15.42 -3.66
N ALA A 199 10.99 -15.29 -2.59
CA ALA A 199 11.44 -16.46 -1.84
C ALA A 199 10.23 -17.13 -1.18
N ARG A 200 10.14 -18.46 -1.29
CA ARG A 200 9.11 -19.26 -0.62
C ARG A 200 9.37 -19.38 0.87
#